data_AF-A0A924XV12-F1
#
_entry.id   AF-A0A924XV12-F1
#
_cell.length_a   1.000
_cell.length_b   1.000
_cell.length_c   1.000
_cell.angle_alpha   90.00
_cell.angle_beta   90.00
_cell.angle_gamma   90.00
#
_symmetry.space_group_name_H-M   'P 1'
#
loop_
_entity.id
_entity.type
_entity.pdbx_description
1 polymer ?
#
loop_
_entity_poly.entity_id
_entity_poly.type
_entity_poly.pdbx_seq_one_letter_code
_entity_poly.pdbx_strand_id
1 'polypeptide(L)' 'PPLWRLLRITDWRARGLAAGTAGHGLATARVLMLNETAGAFGGLAIGLNGIVTAVLVPPLARWLLN' A
#
# COMPACT_ATOMS: atom_id res chain seq x y z
N PRO A 1 12.67 -1.71 7.24
CA PRO A 1 13.74 -2.68 7.59
C PRO A 1 14.01 -2.77 9.10
N PRO A 2 14.19 -1.64 9.83
CA PRO A 2 14.26 -1.67 11.30
C PRO A 2 12.85 -1.75 11.94
N LEU A 3 11.86 -1.03 11.41
CA LEU A 3 10.49 -1.01 11.94
C LEU A 3 9.83 -2.40 11.99
N TRP A 4 9.91 -3.17 10.91
CA TRP A 4 9.33 -4.53 10.85
C TRP A 4 9.98 -5.49 11.84
N ARG A 5 11.29 -5.34 12.11
CA ARG A 5 12.02 -6.14 13.10
C ARG A 5 11.62 -5.73 14.51
N LEU A 6 11.46 -4.43 14.77
CA LEU A 6 10.97 -3.91 16.04
C LEU A 6 9.54 -4.39 16.35
N LEU A 7 8.66 -4.37 15.35
CA LEU A 7 7.28 -4.85 15.44
C LEU A 7 7.14 -6.37 15.29
N ARG A 8 8.27 -7.09 15.13
CA ARG A 8 8.32 -8.56 14.92
C ARG A 8 7.42 -9.06 13.78
N ILE A 9 7.18 -8.24 12.76
CA ILE A 9 6.39 -8.61 11.59
C ILE A 9 7.30 -9.47 10.71
N THR A 10 7.04 -10.77 10.65
CA THR A 10 7.80 -11.74 9.85
C THR A 10 7.20 -11.96 8.46
N ASP A 11 5.89 -11.80 8.31
CA ASP A 11 5.17 -12.03 7.06
C ASP A 11 5.51 -10.99 5.97
N TRP A 12 5.96 -11.48 4.82
CA TRP A 12 6.27 -10.67 3.64
C TRP A 12 5.04 -10.03 3.01
N ARG A 13 3.88 -10.67 3.08
CA ARG A 13 2.60 -10.13 2.59
C ARG A 13 2.21 -8.87 3.36
N ALA A 14 2.28 -8.95 4.69
CA ALA A 14 1.99 -7.83 5.58
C ALA A 14 2.96 -6.65 5.37
N ARG A 15 4.26 -6.94 5.24
CA ARG A 15 5.28 -5.93 4.92
C ARG A 15 5.03 -5.27 3.56
N GLY A 16 4.65 -6.07 2.57
CA GLY A 16 4.30 -5.62 1.23
C GLY A 16 3.09 -4.68 1.23
N LEU A 17 1.99 -5.13 1.82
CA LEU A 17 0.75 -4.37 1.95
C LEU A 17 1.02 -3.02 2.63
N ALA A 18 1.72 -3.03 3.78
CA ALA A 18 2.02 -1.81 4.53
C ALA A 18 2.95 -0.85 3.76
N ALA A 19 3.93 -1.38 3.02
CA ALA A 19 4.79 -0.56 2.17
C ALA A 19 4.01 0.09 1.02
N GLY A 20 3.07 -0.64 0.42
CA GLY A 20 2.22 -0.12 -0.66
C GLY A 20 1.17 0.88 -0.19
N THR A 21 0.51 0.63 0.94
CA THR A 21 -0.52 1.53 1.48
C THR A 21 0.06 2.82 2.06
N ALA A 22 1.12 2.73 2.87
CA ALA A 22 1.66 3.88 3.60
C ALA A 22 2.89 4.53 2.95
N GLY A 23 3.64 3.78 2.13
CA GLY A 23 4.97 4.18 1.66
C GLY A 23 5.07 4.60 0.19
N HIS A 24 3.96 4.55 -0.56
CA HIS A 24 3.91 4.90 -1.98
C HIS A 24 4.59 3.87 -2.92
N GLY A 25 4.52 4.12 -4.24
CA GLY A 25 5.12 3.25 -5.26
C GLY A 25 6.62 2.99 -5.07
N LEU A 26 7.35 4.00 -4.58
CA LEU A 26 8.79 3.87 -4.33
C LEU A 26 9.10 2.88 -3.20
N ALA A 27 8.30 2.86 -2.13
CA ALA A 27 8.46 1.87 -1.06
C ALA A 27 8.12 0.46 -1.54
N THR A 28 7.09 0.33 -2.40
CA THR A 28 6.73 -0.96 -3.04
C THR A 28 7.88 -1.49 -3.89
N ALA A 29 8.49 -0.65 -4.73
CA ALA A 29 9.67 -1.02 -5.51
C ALA A 29 10.85 -1.45 -4.61
N ARG A 30 11.04 -0.78 -3.47
CA ARG A 30 12.10 -1.12 -2.52
C ARG A 30 11.86 -2.46 -1.84
N VAL A 31 10.62 -2.80 -1.45
CA VAL A 31 10.32 -4.11 -0.83
C VAL A 31 10.27 -5.23 -1.86
N LEU A 32 9.92 -4.96 -3.11
CA LEU A 32 10.03 -5.91 -4.22
C LEU A 32 11.47 -6.40 -4.40
N MET A 33 12.46 -5.50 -4.29
CA MET A 33 13.88 -5.87 -4.34
C MET A 33 14.33 -6.78 -3.19
N LEU A 34 13.57 -6.83 -2.09
CA LEU A 34 13.86 -7.69 -0.93
C LEU A 34 13.14 -9.03 -1.01
N ASN A 35 11.90 -9.03 -1.52
CA ASN A 35 11.07 -10.22 -1.63
C ASN A 35 9.95 -9.99 -2.66
N GLU A 36 9.79 -10.92 -3.58
CA GLU A 36 8.78 -10.85 -4.64
C GLU A 36 7.35 -10.79 -4.10
N THR A 37 7.03 -11.59 -3.08
CA THR A 37 5.70 -11.60 -2.44
C THR A 37 5.39 -10.25 -1.79
N ALA A 38 6.37 -9.62 -1.14
CA ALA A 38 6.18 -8.28 -0.59
C ALA A 38 5.91 -7.24 -1.69
N GLY A 39 6.62 -7.34 -2.82
CA GLY A 39 6.37 -6.48 -3.99
C GLY A 39 4.97 -6.65 -4.57
N ALA A 40 4.52 -7.91 -4.76
CA ALA A 40 3.18 -8.21 -5.26
C ALA A 40 2.08 -7.63 -4.35
N PHE A 41 2.19 -7.82 -3.04
CA PHE A 41 1.22 -7.27 -2.08
C PHE A 41 1.28 -5.74 -1.97
N GLY A 42 2.44 -5.13 -2.17
CA GLY A 42 2.55 -3.67 -2.28
C GLY A 42 1.87 -3.12 -3.53
N GLY A 43 2.00 -3.80 -4.67
CA GLY A 43 1.26 -3.47 -5.90
C GLY A 43 -0.26 -3.59 -5.71
N LEU A 44 -0.71 -4.68 -5.06
CA LEU A 44 -2.12 -4.87 -4.70
C LEU A 44 -2.66 -3.72 -3.83
N ALA A 45 -1.89 -3.30 -2.83
CA ALA A 45 -2.27 -2.19 -1.95
C ALA A 45 -2.47 -0.88 -2.72
N ILE A 46 -1.58 -0.56 -3.66
CA ILE A 46 -1.69 0.65 -4.49
C ILE A 46 -2.93 0.56 -5.41
N GLY A 47 -3.16 -0.59 -6.04
CA GLY A 47 -4.33 -0.81 -6.89
C GLY A 47 -5.65 -0.67 -6.13
N LEU A 48 -5.75 -1.27 -4.95
CA LEU A 48 -6.92 -1.14 -4.06
C LEU A 48 -7.15 0.32 -3.64
N ASN A 49 -6.09 1.06 -3.32
CA ASN A 49 -6.21 2.48 -3.01
C ASN A 49 -6.79 3.28 -4.19
N GLY A 50 -6.36 2.97 -5.41
CA GLY A 50 -6.91 3.58 -6.63
C GLY A 50 -8.40 3.30 -6.80
N ILE A 51 -8.82 2.04 -6.60
CA ILE A 51 -10.23 1.63 -6.68
C ILE A 51 -11.07 2.36 -5.63
N VAL A 52 -10.62 2.37 -4.38
CA VAL A 52 -11.30 3.06 -3.27
C VAL A 52 -11.43 4.55 -3.59
N THR A 53 -10.37 5.17 -4.08
CA THR A 53 -10.38 6.59 -4.48
C THR A 53 -11.36 6.83 -5.62
N ALA A 54 -11.36 5.99 -6.65
CA ALA A 54 -12.26 6.15 -7.80
C ALA A 54 -13.75 6.06 -7.43
N VAL A 55 -14.09 5.25 -6.42
CA VAL A 55 -15.46 5.11 -5.92
C VAL A 55 -15.84 6.24 -4.96
N LEU A 56 -14.93 6.64 -4.06
CA LEU A 56 -15.24 7.61 -3.00
C LEU A 56 -15.13 9.07 -3.44
N VAL A 57 -14.20 9.41 -4.32
CA VAL A 57 -13.95 10.81 -4.70
C VAL A 57 -15.15 11.45 -5.39
N PRO A 58 -15.83 10.83 -6.38
CA PRO A 58 -16.97 11.47 -7.04
C PRO A 58 -18.13 11.88 -6.10
N PRO A 59 -18.66 11.02 -5.21
CA PRO A 59 -19.71 11.41 -4.28
C PRO A 59 -19.20 12.41 -3.24
N LEU A 60 -17.96 12.28 -2.76
CA LEU A 60 -17.38 13.21 -1.79
C LEU A 60 -17.18 14.61 -2.40
N ALA A 61 -16.69 14.68 -3.63
CA ALA A 61 -16.56 15.94 -4.37
C ALA A 61 -17.94 16.58 -4.61
N ARG A 62 -18.95 15.78 -4.97
CA ARG A 62 -20.33 16.28 -5.09
C ARG A 62 -20.87 16.82 -3.77
N TRP A 63 -20.57 16.19 -2.63
CA TRP A 63 -21.02 16.68 -1.33
C TRP A 63 -20.29 17.96 -0.89
N LEU A 64 -18.99 18.09 -1.16
CA LEU A 64 -18.20 19.26 -0.77
C LEU A 64 -18.45 20.51 -1.63
N LEU A 65 -18.85 20.33 -2.90
CA LEU A 65 -19.00 21.42 -3.88
C LEU A 65 -20.45 21.89 -4.10
N ASN A 66 -21.42 21.27 -3.42
CA ASN A 66 -22.83 21.70 -3.39
C ASN A 66 -23.16 22.32 -2.03
#